data_AF-H1YY23-F1
#
_entry.id   AF-H1YY23-F1
#
_cell.length_a   1.000
_cell.length_b   1.000
_cell.length_c   1.000
_cell.angle_alpha   90.00
_cell.angle_beta   90.00
_cell.angle_gamma   90.00
#
_symmetry.space_group_name_H-M   'P 1'
#
loop_
_entity.id
_entity.type
_entity.pdbx_description
1 polymer ?
#
loop_
_entity_poly.entity_id
_entity_poly.type
_entity_poly.pdbx_seq_one_letter_code
_entity_poly.pdbx_strand_id
1 'polypeptide(L)'
;MKTVKLKRKEVKNPYIPVEAEKITTETFLESDLSEVRIWSGNKEHKLEDLFTVEIEGEAESVDDVHIILLGDCSMVKRIGEYMTGGKITVEGDIGMHCGNFMAGGVIEVKGNADSWLGREMRGGEIICRGNAALYCGSGYRGEKKGMRGGLIHVNGDAGDFLGETLWGGKIVVDGNAGNMPGAEMIGGELIIGKDAEIPGANMKGGVCIVRGTAYDILPTFLLEDSKKELDDFKAGFFEFTGDHANRKPKGKIYAKDYRYHE
;
A
#
# COMPACT_ATOMS: atom_id res chain seq x y z
N MET A 1 2.88 -18.20 -20.56
CA MET A 1 2.30 -17.57 -19.37
C MET A 1 1.78 -18.67 -18.47
N LYS A 2 2.38 -18.82 -17.29
CA LYS A 2 2.01 -19.79 -16.27
C LYS A 2 0.98 -19.16 -15.36
N THR A 3 -0.21 -19.76 -15.29
CA THR A 3 -1.28 -19.31 -14.40
C THR A 3 -1.37 -20.26 -13.21
N VAL A 4 -1.34 -19.71 -12.00
CA VAL A 4 -1.45 -20.46 -10.75
C VAL A 4 -2.69 -19.99 -10.01
N LYS A 5 -3.71 -20.85 -9.90
CA LYS A 5 -4.91 -20.56 -9.11
C LYS A 5 -4.75 -21.18 -7.73
N LEU A 6 -4.95 -20.35 -6.70
CA LEU A 6 -4.86 -20.74 -5.30
C LEU A 6 -6.20 -20.48 -4.62
N LYS A 7 -6.81 -21.52 -4.07
CA LYS A 7 -8.03 -21.40 -3.26
C LYS A 7 -7.77 -21.90 -1.86
N ARG A 8 -7.98 -21.06 -0.85
CA ARG A 8 -7.85 -21.49 0.55
C ARG A 8 -8.86 -22.62 0.83
N LYS A 9 -8.38 -23.71 1.42
CA LYS A 9 -9.22 -24.83 1.85
C LYS A 9 -10.03 -24.44 3.08
N GLU A 10 -11.20 -25.05 3.24
CA GLU A 10 -11.98 -24.90 4.46
C GLU A 10 -11.18 -25.45 5.65
N VAL A 11 -11.10 -24.65 6.72
CA VAL A 11 -10.40 -25.01 7.95
C VAL A 11 -11.36 -24.92 9.13
N LYS A 12 -11.14 -25.76 10.14
CA LYS A 12 -11.99 -25.81 11.34
C LYS A 12 -12.10 -24.47 12.06
N ASN A 13 -11.03 -23.66 12.04
CA ASN A 13 -11.04 -22.31 12.60
C ASN A 13 -10.54 -21.31 11.55
N PRO A 14 -11.43 -20.59 10.85
CA PRO A 14 -11.06 -19.66 9.79
C PRO A 14 -10.36 -18.39 10.32
N TYR A 15 -10.44 -18.13 11.63
CA TYR A 15 -9.85 -16.95 12.27
C TYR A 15 -8.38 -17.12 12.64
N ILE A 16 -7.78 -18.29 12.40
CA ILE A 16 -6.33 -18.44 12.51
C ILE A 16 -5.71 -17.86 11.23
N PRO A 17 -4.88 -16.79 11.33
CA PRO A 17 -4.24 -16.21 10.17
C PRO A 17 -3.22 -17.15 9.56
N VAL A 18 -3.07 -17.03 8.24
CA VAL A 18 -2.01 -17.68 7.47
C VAL A 18 -0.98 -16.62 7.10
N GLU A 19 0.29 -16.82 7.46
CA GLU A 19 1.41 -16.01 6.98
C GLU A 19 1.96 -16.69 5.72
N ALA A 20 1.80 -16.03 4.57
CA ALA A 20 2.02 -16.61 3.25
C ALA A 20 3.04 -15.81 2.42
N GLU A 21 4.16 -15.41 3.05
CA GLU A 21 5.27 -14.71 2.41
C GLU A 21 5.94 -15.49 1.27
N LYS A 22 5.66 -16.80 1.17
CA LYS A 22 6.13 -17.66 0.08
C LYS A 22 5.19 -17.67 -1.12
N ILE A 23 4.04 -17.02 -1.07
CA ILE A 23 3.16 -16.90 -2.24
C ILE A 23 3.62 -15.67 -3.03
N THR A 24 4.63 -15.90 -3.88
CA THR A 24 5.21 -14.93 -4.81
C THR A 24 5.44 -15.58 -6.18
N THR A 25 5.58 -14.79 -7.23
CA THR A 25 5.81 -15.30 -8.60
C THR A 25 7.13 -16.05 -8.73
N GLU A 26 8.17 -15.66 -8.00
CA GLU A 26 9.45 -16.37 -7.92
C GLU A 26 9.28 -17.80 -7.40
N THR A 27 8.46 -17.99 -6.37
CA THR A 27 8.18 -19.31 -5.80
C THR A 27 7.55 -20.23 -6.83
N PHE A 28 6.59 -19.72 -7.60
CA PHE A 28 5.93 -20.51 -8.64
C PHE A 28 6.70 -20.62 -9.95
N LEU A 29 7.77 -19.85 -10.15
CA LEU A 29 8.69 -20.04 -11.27
C LEU A 29 9.68 -21.17 -10.97
N GLU A 30 10.35 -21.11 -9.83
CA GLU A 30 11.59 -21.88 -9.58
C GLU A 30 11.43 -23.06 -8.61
N SER A 31 10.40 -23.07 -7.76
CA SER A 31 10.33 -24.01 -6.63
C SER A 31 9.58 -25.30 -6.95
N ASP A 32 10.04 -26.39 -6.32
CA ASP A 32 9.21 -27.57 -6.09
C ASP A 32 8.16 -27.23 -5.03
N LEU A 33 6.89 -27.18 -5.45
CA LEU A 33 5.77 -26.79 -4.59
C LEU A 33 5.57 -27.72 -3.38
N SER A 34 6.04 -28.96 -3.47
CA SER A 34 5.94 -29.94 -2.38
C SER A 34 6.77 -29.55 -1.15
N GLU A 35 7.73 -28.64 -1.32
CA GLU A 35 8.61 -28.09 -0.29
C GLU A 35 8.23 -26.67 0.15
N VAL A 36 7.24 -26.04 -0.49
CA VAL A 36 6.80 -24.70 -0.07
C VAL A 36 6.04 -24.80 1.25
N ARG A 37 6.59 -24.14 2.27
CA ARG A 37 6.02 -24.08 3.62
C ARG A 37 5.52 -22.68 3.96
N ILE A 38 4.38 -22.62 4.65
CA ILE A 38 3.74 -21.40 5.14
C ILE A 38 3.18 -21.63 6.54
N TRP A 39 2.94 -20.55 7.28
CA TRP A 39 2.51 -20.65 8.68
C TRP A 39 1.01 -20.47 8.84
N SER A 40 0.40 -21.25 9.73
CA SER A 40 -0.96 -21.03 10.24
C SER A 40 -0.89 -20.94 11.76
N GLY A 41 -1.06 -19.73 12.30
CA GLY A 41 -0.79 -19.45 13.70
C GLY A 41 0.67 -19.79 14.07
N ASN A 42 0.87 -20.75 14.98
CA ASN A 42 2.18 -21.16 15.47
C ASN A 42 2.72 -22.46 14.84
N LYS A 43 2.11 -22.93 13.75
CA LYS A 43 2.50 -24.16 13.07
C LYS A 43 2.83 -23.90 11.61
N GLU A 44 3.85 -24.59 11.14
CA GLU A 44 4.23 -24.61 9.73
C GLU A 44 3.51 -25.77 9.00
N HIS A 45 3.06 -25.49 7.79
CA HIS A 45 2.28 -26.39 6.94
C HIS A 45 2.84 -26.38 5.52
N LYS A 46 2.62 -27.45 4.75
CA LYS A 46 2.79 -27.33 3.29
C LYS A 46 1.77 -26.35 2.74
N LEU A 47 2.13 -25.64 1.68
CA LEU A 47 1.19 -24.80 0.92
C LEU A 47 -0.08 -25.59 0.58
N GLU A 48 0.09 -26.81 0.06
CA GLU A 48 -1.00 -27.69 -0.35
C GLU A 48 -1.85 -28.21 0.81
N ASP A 49 -1.39 -28.13 2.06
CA ASP A 49 -2.23 -28.47 3.22
C ASP A 49 -3.32 -27.40 3.44
N LEU A 50 -3.04 -26.16 3.06
CA LEU A 50 -3.90 -25.00 3.31
C LEU A 50 -4.59 -24.47 2.03
N PHE A 51 -4.04 -24.75 0.85
CA PHE A 51 -4.56 -24.29 -0.43
C PHE A 51 -4.75 -25.44 -1.41
N THR A 52 -5.82 -25.36 -2.20
CA THR A 52 -5.90 -26.07 -3.48
C THR A 52 -5.11 -25.27 -4.51
N VAL A 53 -4.22 -25.95 -5.23
CA VAL A 53 -3.32 -25.34 -6.21
C VAL A 53 -3.63 -25.94 -7.58
N GLU A 54 -3.97 -25.10 -8.55
CA GLU A 54 -4.15 -25.48 -9.95
C GLU A 54 -3.17 -24.69 -10.81
N ILE A 55 -2.44 -25.37 -11.69
CA ILE A 55 -1.39 -24.75 -12.52
C ILE A 55 -1.67 -25.08 -13.97
N GLU A 56 -1.68 -24.03 -14.79
CA GLU A 56 -1.88 -24.11 -16.23
C GLU A 56 -0.74 -23.39 -16.95
N GLY A 57 -0.16 -24.05 -17.95
CA GLY A 57 0.91 -23.48 -18.77
C GLY A 57 2.29 -23.46 -18.08
N GLU A 58 3.24 -22.83 -18.78
CA GLU A 58 4.65 -22.74 -18.40
C GLU A 58 5.14 -21.28 -18.52
N ALA A 59 6.25 -20.99 -17.83
CA ALA A 59 6.90 -19.70 -17.78
C ALA A 59 8.42 -19.89 -17.70
N GLU A 60 9.16 -19.08 -18.45
CA GLU A 60 10.63 -19.03 -18.42
C GLU A 60 11.15 -17.83 -17.59
N SER A 61 10.27 -16.89 -17.25
CA SER A 61 10.57 -15.69 -16.47
C SER A 61 9.48 -15.42 -15.45
N VAL A 62 9.80 -14.66 -14.38
CA VAL A 62 8.83 -14.28 -13.35
C VAL A 62 7.70 -13.42 -13.92
N ASP A 63 7.98 -12.66 -14.97
CA ASP A 63 7.02 -11.77 -15.63
C ASP A 63 5.92 -12.53 -16.37
N ASP A 64 6.17 -13.79 -16.71
CA ASP A 64 5.20 -14.68 -17.34
C ASP A 64 4.36 -15.49 -16.33
N VAL A 65 4.51 -15.23 -15.02
CA VAL A 65 3.75 -15.91 -13.96
C VAL A 65 2.62 -15.01 -13.46
N HIS A 66 1.41 -15.58 -13.42
CA HIS A 66 0.22 -14.93 -12.86
C HIS A 66 -0.43 -15.81 -11.80
N ILE A 67 -0.42 -15.33 -10.56
CA ILE A 67 -1.08 -15.98 -9.44
C ILE A 67 -2.47 -15.39 -9.26
N ILE A 68 -3.48 -16.23 -9.11
CA ILE A 68 -4.88 -15.84 -8.86
C ILE A 68 -5.32 -16.46 -7.54
N LEU A 69 -5.52 -15.63 -6.53
CA LEU A 69 -6.07 -16.00 -5.24
C LEU A 69 -7.60 -15.92 -5.31
N LEU A 70 -8.25 -17.08 -5.18
CA LEU A 70 -9.69 -17.24 -5.31
C LEU A 70 -10.38 -17.14 -3.94
N GLY A 71 -11.41 -16.30 -3.87
CA GLY A 71 -12.23 -16.10 -2.67
C GLY A 71 -11.65 -15.06 -1.71
N ASP A 72 -12.21 -15.03 -0.50
CA ASP A 72 -11.78 -14.11 0.56
C ASP A 72 -10.45 -14.57 1.17
N CYS A 73 -9.45 -13.69 1.12
CA CYS A 73 -8.11 -13.86 1.67
C CYS A 73 -7.82 -12.87 2.81
N SER A 74 -8.85 -12.28 3.45
CA SER A 74 -8.75 -11.36 4.60
C SER A 74 -7.89 -11.90 5.75
N MET A 75 -7.84 -13.23 5.90
CA MET A 75 -7.06 -13.93 6.91
C MET A 75 -5.75 -14.54 6.37
N VAL A 76 -5.32 -14.14 5.17
CA VAL A 76 -4.05 -14.53 4.54
C VAL A 76 -3.18 -13.29 4.40
N LYS A 77 -2.02 -13.31 5.04
CA LYS A 77 -1.11 -12.17 5.16
C LYS A 77 0.13 -12.35 4.32
N ARG A 78 0.83 -11.25 4.06
CA ARG A 78 2.18 -11.23 3.45
C ARG A 78 2.26 -11.76 2.01
N ILE A 79 1.14 -11.85 1.31
CA ILE A 79 1.10 -12.21 -0.12
C ILE A 79 1.93 -11.21 -0.93
N GLY A 80 2.77 -11.71 -1.85
CA GLY A 80 3.58 -10.88 -2.72
C GLY A 80 4.71 -10.11 -2.00
N GLU A 81 5.04 -10.49 -0.77
CA GLU A 81 6.16 -9.87 -0.05
C GLU A 81 7.49 -10.15 -0.80
N TYR A 82 8.31 -9.12 -1.02
CA TYR A 82 9.54 -9.13 -1.82
C TYR A 82 9.38 -9.49 -3.32
N MET A 83 8.17 -9.50 -3.87
CA MET A 83 7.93 -9.77 -5.28
C MET A 83 8.69 -8.78 -6.20
N THR A 84 9.32 -9.30 -7.25
CA THR A 84 10.18 -8.55 -8.18
C THR A 84 9.63 -8.44 -9.60
N GLY A 85 8.65 -9.26 -9.97
CA GLY A 85 8.06 -9.29 -11.32
C GLY A 85 6.80 -10.14 -11.39
N GLY A 86 6.14 -10.16 -12.55
CA GLY A 86 4.89 -10.93 -12.76
C GLY A 86 3.64 -10.30 -12.14
N LYS A 87 2.59 -11.10 -11.98
CA LYS A 87 1.27 -10.62 -11.52
C LYS A 87 0.65 -11.46 -10.42
N ILE A 88 0.01 -10.81 -9.45
CA ILE A 88 -0.90 -11.43 -8.48
C ILE A 88 -2.27 -10.75 -8.59
N THR A 89 -3.35 -11.53 -8.62
CA THR A 89 -4.73 -11.05 -8.51
C THR A 89 -5.40 -11.70 -7.31
N VAL A 90 -5.96 -10.91 -6.41
CA VAL A 90 -6.80 -11.37 -5.30
C VAL A 90 -8.25 -11.07 -5.67
N GLU A 91 -9.08 -12.11 -5.80
CA GLU A 91 -10.50 -11.96 -6.21
C GLU A 91 -11.41 -11.39 -5.09
N GLY A 92 -10.92 -11.32 -3.86
CA GLY A 92 -11.63 -10.77 -2.70
C GLY A 92 -10.74 -9.86 -1.84
N ASP A 93 -11.01 -9.85 -0.54
CA ASP A 93 -10.24 -9.08 0.44
C ASP A 93 -8.89 -9.76 0.73
N ILE A 94 -7.91 -8.99 1.19
CA ILE A 94 -6.58 -9.48 1.56
C ILE A 94 -6.19 -9.03 2.97
N GLY A 95 -5.49 -9.92 3.68
CA GLY A 95 -4.96 -9.63 5.01
C GLY A 95 -3.75 -8.69 4.98
N MET A 96 -3.21 -8.46 6.17
CA MET A 96 -2.11 -7.51 6.40
C MET A 96 -0.88 -7.82 5.54
N HIS A 97 -0.05 -6.80 5.31
CA HIS A 97 1.30 -6.94 4.75
C HIS A 97 1.38 -7.40 3.29
N CYS A 98 0.28 -7.33 2.54
CA CYS A 98 0.32 -7.65 1.11
C CYS A 98 1.25 -6.69 0.36
N GLY A 99 2.14 -7.21 -0.48
CA GLY A 99 3.09 -6.43 -1.27
C GLY A 99 4.19 -5.73 -0.47
N ASN A 100 4.43 -6.13 0.78
CA ASN A 100 5.54 -5.60 1.56
C ASN A 100 6.87 -5.75 0.82
N PHE A 101 7.70 -4.71 0.84
CA PHE A 101 9.02 -4.70 0.18
C PHE A 101 9.03 -5.02 -1.32
N MET A 102 7.87 -5.03 -1.99
CA MET A 102 7.75 -5.30 -3.42
C MET A 102 8.67 -4.36 -4.22
N ALA A 103 9.38 -4.92 -5.19
CA ALA A 103 10.35 -4.21 -6.03
C ALA A 103 9.95 -4.16 -7.51
N GLY A 104 8.99 -4.99 -7.94
CA GLY A 104 8.47 -5.00 -9.30
C GLY A 104 7.27 -5.93 -9.44
N GLY A 105 6.66 -5.96 -10.62
CA GLY A 105 5.42 -6.67 -10.91
C GLY A 105 4.16 -5.89 -10.55
N VAL A 106 3.01 -6.57 -10.56
CA VAL A 106 1.68 -6.00 -10.28
C VAL A 106 0.90 -6.86 -9.30
N ILE A 107 0.34 -6.25 -8.27
CA ILE A 107 -0.65 -6.88 -7.38
C ILE A 107 -1.98 -6.14 -7.52
N GLU A 108 -3.04 -6.84 -7.92
CA GLU A 108 -4.40 -6.31 -7.97
C GLU A 108 -5.28 -7.00 -6.92
N VAL A 109 -5.81 -6.24 -5.97
CA VAL A 109 -6.76 -6.69 -4.96
C VAL A 109 -8.15 -6.19 -5.35
N LYS A 110 -9.08 -7.09 -5.67
CA LYS A 110 -10.45 -6.72 -6.07
C LYS A 110 -11.34 -6.31 -4.90
N GLY A 111 -10.97 -6.69 -3.67
CA GLY A 111 -11.64 -6.29 -2.44
C GLY A 111 -10.87 -5.23 -1.65
N ASN A 112 -11.00 -5.30 -0.33
CA ASN A 112 -10.30 -4.46 0.64
C ASN A 112 -8.93 -5.06 1.01
N ALA A 113 -8.00 -4.20 1.42
CA ALA A 113 -6.74 -4.59 2.00
C ALA A 113 -6.66 -4.17 3.47
N ASP A 114 -6.21 -5.09 4.32
CA ASP A 114 -5.90 -4.78 5.72
C ASP A 114 -4.58 -3.98 5.83
N SER A 115 -4.13 -3.76 7.06
CA SER A 115 -3.10 -2.80 7.41
C SER A 115 -1.74 -3.15 6.80
N TRP A 116 -0.92 -2.12 6.59
CA TRP A 116 0.41 -2.23 5.99
C TRP A 116 0.42 -2.79 4.56
N LEU A 117 -0.59 -2.47 3.73
CA LEU A 117 -0.52 -2.72 2.29
C LEU A 117 0.69 -1.98 1.70
N GLY A 118 1.60 -2.71 1.04
CA GLY A 118 2.76 -2.12 0.35
C GLY A 118 3.79 -1.47 1.28
N ARG A 119 3.93 -1.92 2.53
CA ARG A 119 4.93 -1.37 3.47
C ARG A 119 6.33 -1.47 2.88
N GLU A 120 7.08 -0.38 2.91
CA GLU A 120 8.47 -0.31 2.43
C GLU A 120 8.67 -0.77 0.98
N MET A 121 7.64 -0.62 0.14
CA MET A 121 7.70 -0.88 -1.30
C MET A 121 8.82 -0.06 -1.99
N ARG A 122 9.49 -0.67 -2.96
CA ARG A 122 10.64 -0.10 -3.70
C ARG A 122 10.33 0.09 -5.18
N GLY A 123 9.36 -0.64 -5.73
CA GLY A 123 8.97 -0.61 -7.13
C GLY A 123 7.78 -1.54 -7.39
N GLY A 124 7.27 -1.52 -8.63
CA GLY A 124 6.04 -2.24 -9.00
C GLY A 124 4.78 -1.41 -8.80
N GLU A 125 3.63 -2.07 -8.93
CA GLU A 125 2.31 -1.45 -8.82
C GLU A 125 1.37 -2.31 -7.95
N ILE A 126 0.69 -1.67 -7.00
CA ILE A 126 -0.39 -2.27 -6.20
C ILE A 126 -1.68 -1.51 -6.47
N ILE A 127 -2.73 -2.21 -6.90
CA ILE A 127 -4.06 -1.66 -7.15
C ILE A 127 -5.03 -2.31 -6.18
N CYS A 128 -5.63 -1.53 -5.27
CA CYS A 128 -6.67 -1.96 -4.35
C CYS A 128 -8.01 -1.35 -4.78
N ARG A 129 -8.95 -2.19 -5.22
CA ARG A 129 -10.27 -1.75 -5.71
C ARG A 129 -11.21 -1.33 -4.57
N GLY A 130 -10.99 -1.82 -3.36
CA GLY A 130 -11.71 -1.43 -2.15
C GLY A 130 -10.92 -0.43 -1.31
N ASN A 131 -11.11 -0.52 0.01
CA ASN A 131 -10.44 0.31 1.00
C ASN A 131 -9.11 -0.31 1.44
N ALA A 132 -8.15 0.53 1.84
CA ALA A 132 -6.95 0.11 2.55
C ALA A 132 -7.07 0.52 4.02
N ALA A 133 -6.69 -0.37 4.95
CA ALA A 133 -6.69 -0.04 6.37
C ALA A 133 -5.49 0.86 6.75
N LEU A 134 -4.99 0.74 7.98
CA LEU A 134 -3.96 1.61 8.52
C LEU A 134 -2.61 1.38 7.83
N TYR A 135 -1.75 2.41 7.83
CA TYR A 135 -0.34 2.27 7.42
C TYR A 135 -0.11 1.82 5.97
N CYS A 136 -1.03 2.09 5.05
CA CYS A 136 -0.82 1.81 3.64
C CYS A 136 0.40 2.59 3.10
N GLY A 137 1.37 1.91 2.48
CA GLY A 137 2.60 2.50 1.96
C GLY A 137 3.55 3.07 3.04
N SER A 138 3.45 2.62 4.29
CA SER A 138 4.23 3.16 5.41
C SER A 138 5.63 2.54 5.56
N GLY A 139 6.34 2.97 6.61
CA GLY A 139 7.49 2.25 7.18
C GLY A 139 7.09 1.25 8.27
N TYR A 140 8.03 0.38 8.65
CA TYR A 140 7.89 -0.42 9.86
C TYR A 140 8.18 0.42 11.12
N ARG A 141 7.76 -0.10 12.28
CA ARG A 141 7.94 0.59 13.56
C ARG A 141 9.42 0.86 13.85
N GLY A 142 9.75 2.14 14.01
CA GLY A 142 11.11 2.61 14.29
C GLY A 142 11.98 2.81 13.04
N GLU A 143 11.50 2.42 11.86
CA GLU A 143 12.19 2.70 10.60
C GLU A 143 12.05 4.16 10.21
N LYS A 144 13.09 4.68 9.54
CA LYS A 144 13.13 6.08 9.07
C LYS A 144 12.84 6.21 7.58
N LYS A 145 12.67 5.07 6.90
CA LYS A 145 12.51 4.99 5.44
C LYS A 145 11.42 3.98 5.11
N GLY A 146 10.20 4.47 4.97
CA GLY A 146 9.05 3.69 4.50
C GLY A 146 9.13 3.35 3.02
N MET A 147 8.02 3.48 2.30
CA MET A 147 7.98 3.29 0.84
C MET A 147 8.98 4.23 0.13
N ARG A 148 9.73 3.67 -0.83
CA ARG A 148 10.85 4.34 -1.54
C ARG A 148 10.61 4.46 -3.04
N GLY A 149 9.67 3.69 -3.59
CA GLY A 149 9.35 3.67 -5.01
C GLY A 149 8.14 2.77 -5.29
N GLY A 150 7.67 2.79 -6.54
CA GLY A 150 6.45 2.11 -6.96
C GLY A 150 5.20 3.00 -6.88
N LEU A 151 4.07 2.40 -7.27
CA LEU A 151 2.74 3.01 -7.22
C LEU A 151 1.81 2.16 -6.35
N ILE A 152 1.11 2.80 -5.41
CA ILE A 152 -0.05 2.20 -4.75
C ILE A 152 -1.27 3.05 -5.12
N HIS A 153 -2.30 2.43 -5.69
CA HIS A 153 -3.58 3.07 -5.99
C HIS A 153 -4.72 2.37 -5.24
N VAL A 154 -5.38 3.11 -4.35
CA VAL A 154 -6.57 2.68 -3.60
C VAL A 154 -7.80 3.40 -4.15
N ASN A 155 -8.78 2.66 -4.68
CA ASN A 155 -10.01 3.24 -5.23
C ASN A 155 -11.03 3.65 -4.14
N GLY A 156 -10.90 3.09 -2.94
CA GLY A 156 -11.71 3.45 -1.78
C GLY A 156 -11.03 4.47 -0.86
N ASP A 157 -11.34 4.37 0.43
CA ASP A 157 -10.73 5.14 1.50
C ASP A 157 -9.47 4.45 2.04
N ALA A 158 -8.58 5.23 2.67
CA ALA A 158 -7.40 4.75 3.37
C ALA A 158 -7.45 5.15 4.86
N GLY A 159 -6.99 4.25 5.73
CA GLY A 159 -6.96 4.48 7.18
C GLY A 159 -5.84 5.44 7.63
N ASP A 160 -5.64 5.49 8.95
CA ASP A 160 -4.63 6.34 9.59
C ASP A 160 -3.21 5.98 9.15
N PHE A 161 -2.32 6.97 9.21
CA PHE A 161 -0.90 6.83 8.89
C PHE A 161 -0.63 6.36 7.45
N LEU A 162 -1.53 6.64 6.52
CA LEU A 162 -1.33 6.49 5.08
C LEU A 162 -0.03 7.19 4.67
N GLY A 163 0.90 6.45 4.06
CA GLY A 163 2.18 6.99 3.60
C GLY A 163 3.08 7.50 4.73
N GLU A 164 2.95 6.97 5.96
CA GLU A 164 3.85 7.33 7.06
C GLU A 164 5.31 6.99 6.70
N THR A 165 6.22 7.94 6.93
CA THR A 165 7.64 7.89 6.52
C THR A 165 7.89 7.68 5.02
N LEU A 166 6.93 8.05 4.16
CA LEU A 166 7.07 7.98 2.70
C LEU A 166 8.34 8.72 2.25
N TRP A 167 9.23 7.96 1.61
CA TRP A 167 10.55 8.41 1.18
C TRP A 167 10.61 8.66 -0.33
N GLY A 168 9.80 7.93 -1.09
CA GLY A 168 9.71 8.02 -2.54
C GLY A 168 8.60 7.13 -3.09
N GLY A 169 8.31 7.24 -4.38
CA GLY A 169 7.15 6.58 -5.00
C GLY A 169 5.90 7.45 -4.95
N LYS A 170 4.77 6.86 -5.36
CA LYS A 170 3.47 7.53 -5.47
C LYS A 170 2.39 6.71 -4.80
N ILE A 171 1.58 7.35 -3.96
CA ILE A 171 0.38 6.76 -3.37
C ILE A 171 -0.81 7.62 -3.81
N VAL A 172 -1.84 6.98 -4.38
CA VAL A 172 -3.08 7.61 -4.81
C VAL A 172 -4.23 6.94 -4.08
N VAL A 173 -5.06 7.73 -3.42
CA VAL A 173 -6.30 7.30 -2.77
C VAL A 173 -7.44 8.12 -3.37
N ASP A 174 -8.42 7.47 -3.99
CA ASP A 174 -9.56 8.18 -4.61
C ASP A 174 -10.56 8.69 -3.55
N GLY A 175 -10.60 8.05 -2.38
CA GLY A 175 -11.45 8.40 -1.24
C GLY A 175 -10.79 9.35 -0.24
N ASN A 176 -11.19 9.19 1.02
CA ASN A 176 -10.68 9.91 2.17
C ASN A 176 -9.41 9.23 2.72
N ALA A 177 -8.61 10.01 3.45
CA ALA A 177 -7.56 9.48 4.30
C ALA A 177 -7.90 9.73 5.78
N GLY A 178 -7.60 8.75 6.64
CA GLY A 178 -7.73 8.87 8.09
C GLY A 178 -6.73 9.86 8.70
N ASN A 179 -6.41 9.65 9.98
CA ASN A 179 -5.52 10.55 10.72
C ASN A 179 -4.08 10.50 10.22
N MET A 180 -3.44 11.67 10.18
CA MET A 180 -2.01 11.83 9.94
C MET A 180 -1.48 11.20 8.64
N PRO A 181 -2.12 11.41 7.47
CA PRO A 181 -1.57 10.94 6.21
C PRO A 181 -0.30 11.72 5.87
N GLY A 182 0.74 11.02 5.40
CA GLY A 182 2.05 11.61 5.12
C GLY A 182 2.82 12.02 6.39
N ALA A 183 2.48 11.46 7.55
CA ALA A 183 3.27 11.66 8.76
C ALA A 183 4.74 11.29 8.52
N GLU A 184 5.67 12.11 9.01
CA GLU A 184 7.12 11.90 8.86
C GLU A 184 7.58 11.79 7.39
N MET A 185 6.79 12.24 6.41
CA MET A 185 7.10 12.14 4.98
C MET A 185 8.39 12.91 4.63
N ILE A 186 9.25 12.30 3.83
CA ILE A 186 10.57 12.84 3.44
C ILE A 186 10.65 13.09 1.93
N GLY A 187 9.89 12.34 1.14
CA GLY A 187 9.84 12.46 -0.32
C GLY A 187 8.61 11.74 -0.88
N GLY A 188 8.56 11.59 -2.21
CA GLY A 188 7.42 10.97 -2.89
C GLY A 188 6.23 11.90 -3.06
N GLU A 189 5.15 11.32 -3.58
CA GLU A 189 3.90 12.00 -3.88
C GLU A 189 2.73 11.23 -3.25
N LEU A 190 1.92 11.92 -2.45
CA LEU A 190 0.72 11.40 -1.82
C LEU A 190 -0.49 12.19 -2.32
N ILE A 191 -1.44 11.53 -2.98
CA ILE A 191 -2.65 12.15 -3.53
C ILE A 191 -3.87 11.54 -2.86
N ILE A 192 -4.71 12.40 -2.29
CA ILE A 192 -5.95 12.06 -1.60
C ILE A 192 -7.11 12.75 -2.34
N GLY A 193 -8.07 11.95 -2.80
CA GLY A 193 -9.16 12.37 -3.68
C GLY A 193 -10.24 13.18 -2.97
N LYS A 194 -10.40 12.98 -1.66
CA LYS A 194 -11.37 13.67 -0.81
C LYS A 194 -10.67 14.30 0.39
N ASP A 195 -11.16 14.07 1.60
CA ASP A 195 -10.75 14.76 2.82
C ASP A 195 -9.61 14.03 3.53
N ALA A 196 -8.85 14.78 4.33
CA ALA A 196 -7.73 14.28 5.11
C ALA A 196 -7.65 15.00 6.46
N GLU A 197 -7.31 14.29 7.53
CA GLU A 197 -7.18 14.83 8.89
C GLU A 197 -5.71 14.90 9.32
N ILE A 198 -5.23 16.10 9.69
CA ILE A 198 -3.85 16.38 10.11
C ILE A 198 -2.79 15.92 9.07
N PRO A 199 -2.91 16.32 7.79
CA PRO A 199 -1.95 15.88 6.78
C PRO A 199 -0.53 16.40 7.03
N GLY A 200 0.47 15.57 6.73
CA GLY A 200 1.89 15.96 6.69
C GLY A 200 2.53 16.21 8.05
N ALA A 201 1.97 15.68 9.14
CA ALA A 201 2.53 15.84 10.49
C ALA A 201 4.02 15.47 10.54
N ASN A 202 4.87 16.40 10.99
CA ASN A 202 6.33 16.25 11.01
C ASN A 202 6.99 15.94 9.64
N MET A 203 6.36 16.33 8.52
CA MET A 203 6.96 16.12 7.20
C MET A 203 8.22 16.97 7.00
N LYS A 204 9.24 16.37 6.38
CA LYS A 204 10.53 17.01 6.04
C LYS A 204 10.64 17.32 4.55
N GLY A 205 9.87 16.63 3.71
CA GLY A 205 9.90 16.76 2.26
C GLY A 205 8.75 16.00 1.60
N GLY A 206 8.73 16.01 0.26
CA GLY A 206 7.65 15.38 -0.51
C GLY A 206 6.44 16.29 -0.72
N VAL A 207 5.48 15.78 -1.48
CA VAL A 207 4.25 16.50 -1.85
C VAL A 207 3.03 15.70 -1.42
N CYS A 208 2.16 16.32 -0.63
CA CYS A 208 0.84 15.80 -0.28
C CYS A 208 -0.24 16.67 -0.96
N ILE A 209 -1.18 16.06 -1.67
CA ILE A 209 -2.25 16.73 -2.40
C ILE A 209 -3.58 16.23 -1.86
N VAL A 210 -4.38 17.12 -1.28
CA VAL A 210 -5.72 16.85 -0.76
C VAL A 210 -6.72 17.56 -1.67
N ARG A 211 -7.50 16.78 -2.42
CA ARG A 211 -8.47 17.32 -3.41
C ARG A 211 -9.81 17.69 -2.80
N GLY A 212 -10.09 17.26 -1.57
CA GLY A 212 -11.16 17.76 -0.71
C GLY A 212 -10.63 18.76 0.33
N THR A 213 -11.05 18.60 1.57
CA THR A 213 -10.69 19.45 2.70
C THR A 213 -9.54 18.85 3.50
N ALA A 214 -8.49 19.64 3.73
CA ALA A 214 -7.46 19.33 4.72
C ALA A 214 -7.91 19.86 6.10
N TYR A 215 -8.33 18.97 6.98
CA TYR A 215 -8.72 19.29 8.35
C TYR A 215 -7.52 19.33 9.28
N ASP A 216 -7.61 20.16 10.32
CA ASP A 216 -6.62 20.27 11.39
C ASP A 216 -5.18 20.48 10.87
N ILE A 217 -5.02 21.38 9.90
CA ILE A 217 -3.69 21.78 9.44
C ILE A 217 -2.91 22.30 10.64
N LEU A 218 -1.74 21.69 10.87
CA LEU A 218 -0.87 22.02 11.99
C LEU A 218 -0.37 23.48 11.88
N PRO A 219 -0.27 24.21 13.00
CA PRO A 219 0.14 25.62 13.00
C PRO A 219 1.60 25.85 12.56
N THR A 220 2.37 24.78 12.39
CA THR A 220 3.74 24.81 11.88
C THR A 220 3.83 24.74 10.36
N PHE A 221 2.70 24.71 9.66
CA PHE A 221 2.62 24.95 8.21
C PHE A 221 2.32 26.41 7.91
N LEU A 222 3.08 26.98 6.97
CA LEU A 222 2.88 28.34 6.49
C LEU A 222 2.03 28.30 5.23
N LEU A 223 0.95 29.09 5.20
CA LEU A 223 0.14 29.29 4.00
C LEU A 223 0.84 30.29 3.08
N GLU A 224 0.97 29.93 1.80
CA GLU A 224 1.50 30.83 0.77
C GLU A 224 0.41 31.81 0.30
N ASP A 225 0.82 33.02 -0.10
CA ASP A 225 -0.09 34.15 -0.41
C ASP A 225 -1.04 33.91 -1.60
N SER A 226 -0.74 32.93 -2.45
CA SER A 226 -1.49 32.67 -3.67
C SER A 226 -1.79 31.19 -3.85
N LYS A 227 -2.97 30.91 -4.40
CA LYS A 227 -3.30 29.56 -4.85
C LYS A 227 -2.40 29.17 -6.01
N LYS A 228 -2.00 27.90 -6.04
CA LYS A 228 -1.25 27.29 -7.13
C LYS A 228 -2.14 26.43 -7.99
N GLU A 229 -2.05 26.59 -9.30
CA GLU A 229 -2.68 25.67 -10.24
C GLU A 229 -1.81 24.42 -10.42
N LEU A 230 -2.43 23.25 -10.28
CA LEU A 230 -1.78 21.96 -10.52
C LEU A 230 -2.31 21.38 -11.83
N ASP A 231 -1.45 21.28 -12.84
CA ASP A 231 -1.81 20.91 -14.23
C ASP A 231 -2.56 19.57 -14.33
N ASP A 232 -2.13 18.58 -13.53
CA ASP A 232 -2.74 17.24 -13.50
C ASP A 232 -4.21 17.26 -13.06
N PHE A 233 -4.64 18.33 -12.36
CA PHE A 233 -6.00 18.47 -11.83
C PHE A 233 -6.78 19.62 -12.45
N LYS A 234 -6.13 20.53 -13.18
CA LYS A 234 -6.73 21.75 -13.77
C LYS A 234 -7.55 22.54 -12.75
N ALA A 235 -6.99 22.71 -11.56
CA ALA A 235 -7.63 23.36 -10.42
C ALA A 235 -6.60 24.11 -9.56
N GLY A 236 -7.05 25.16 -8.89
CA GLY A 236 -6.25 25.95 -7.96
C GLY A 236 -6.33 25.43 -6.52
N PHE A 237 -5.18 25.26 -5.88
CA PHE A 237 -5.02 24.73 -4.52
C PHE A 237 -4.36 25.77 -3.61
N PHE A 238 -4.74 25.78 -2.33
CA PHE A 238 -3.94 26.45 -1.30
C PHE A 238 -2.63 25.68 -1.12
N GLU A 239 -1.50 26.39 -1.18
CA GLU A 239 -0.18 25.81 -0.95
C GLU A 239 0.28 26.10 0.48
N PHE A 240 0.68 25.05 1.18
CA PHE A 240 1.31 25.14 2.48
C PHE A 240 2.73 24.60 2.41
N THR A 241 3.66 25.31 3.07
CA THR A 241 5.05 24.89 3.21
C THR A 241 5.35 24.52 4.67
N GLY A 242 6.03 23.39 4.88
CA GLY A 242 6.26 22.84 6.21
C GLY A 242 6.79 21.40 6.18
N ASP A 243 6.89 20.71 7.30
CA ASP A 243 6.51 21.14 8.66
C ASP A 243 7.68 21.91 9.32
N HIS A 244 7.45 23.17 9.74
CA HIS A 244 8.48 24.01 10.37
C HIS A 244 8.86 23.62 11.81
N ALA A 245 8.26 22.57 12.38
CA ALA A 245 8.85 21.85 13.51
C ALA A 245 10.24 21.27 13.16
N ASN A 246 10.52 21.05 11.87
CA ASN A 246 11.81 20.64 11.35
C ASN A 246 12.67 21.83 10.90
N ARG A 247 14.00 21.64 10.90
CA ARG A 247 14.93 22.64 10.35
C ARG A 247 14.92 22.60 8.82
N LYS A 248 14.54 23.72 8.18
CA LYS A 248 14.53 23.88 6.72
C LYS A 248 13.71 22.79 6.01
N PRO A 249 12.43 22.63 6.36
CA PRO A 249 11.59 21.62 5.71
C PRO A 249 11.41 21.96 4.23
N LYS A 250 11.13 20.93 3.44
CA LYS A 250 10.82 21.04 2.00
C LYS A 250 9.47 20.43 1.66
N GLY A 251 8.67 20.09 2.67
CA GLY A 251 7.36 19.49 2.47
C GLY A 251 6.37 20.50 1.94
N LYS A 252 5.47 20.01 1.10
CA LYS A 252 4.38 20.80 0.52
C LYS A 252 3.07 20.07 0.69
N ILE A 253 2.06 20.81 1.15
CA ILE A 253 0.67 20.36 1.13
C ILE A 253 -0.08 21.26 0.17
N TYR A 254 -0.80 20.66 -0.78
CA TYR A 254 -1.75 21.35 -1.64
C TYR A 254 -3.15 20.90 -1.24
N ALA A 255 -3.99 21.84 -0.81
CA ALA A 255 -5.36 21.52 -0.39
C ALA A 255 -6.37 22.34 -1.19
N LYS A 256 -7.48 21.71 -1.63
CA LYS A 256 -8.54 22.44 -2.32
C LYS A 256 -9.24 23.41 -1.37
N ASP A 257 -9.56 22.90 -0.18
CA ASP A 257 -10.11 23.63 0.98
C ASP A 257 -9.36 23.20 2.26
N TYR A 258 -9.43 23.99 3.33
CA TYR A 258 -8.72 23.68 4.58
C TYR A 258 -9.39 24.24 5.83
N ARG A 259 -9.06 23.65 6.98
CA ARG A 259 -9.34 24.16 8.33
C ARG A 259 -8.08 24.06 9.19
N TYR A 260 -7.75 25.13 9.90
CA TYR A 260 -6.66 25.11 10.88
C TYR A 260 -7.06 24.31 12.12
N HIS A 261 -6.07 23.71 12.78
CA HIS A 261 -6.24 23.17 14.12
C HIS A 261 -6.67 24.29 15.09
N GLU A 262 -7.73 24.05 15.86
CA GLU A 262 -8.24 25.01 16.88
C GLU A 262 -7.44 25.02 18.17
#